data_AF-A0A4U7J9V6-F1
#
_entry.id   AF-A0A4U7J9V6-F1
#
_cell.length_a   1.000
_cell.length_b   1.000
_cell.length_c   1.000
_cell.angle_alpha   90.00
_cell.angle_beta   90.00
_cell.angle_gamma   90.00
#
_symmetry.space_group_name_H-M   'P 1'
#
loop_
_entity.id
_entity.type
_entity.pdbx_description
1 polymer ?
#
loop_
_entity_poly.entity_id
_entity_poly.type
_entity_poly.pdbx_seq_one_letter_code
_entity_poly.pdbx_strand_id
1 'polypeptide(L)'
;MPEGLLNDVKTYLHITWQDAETDKNITGIIKRGMARLQTIAGVPLDFSVEDLPRSLLFDYCRYANSHALEMFEKNFSSELLSLHINNQVESEVI
;
A
#
# COMPACT_ATOMS: atom_id res chain seq x y z
N MET A 1 -3.76 -10.92 0.38
CA MET A 1 -2.88 -10.13 1.26
C MET A 1 -1.81 -11.08 1.75
N PRO A 2 -0.52 -10.75 1.59
CA PRO A 2 0.58 -11.57 2.10
C PRO A 2 0.44 -11.88 3.59
N GLU A 3 0.95 -13.04 4.00
CA GLU A 3 1.10 -13.39 5.41
C GLU A 3 2.02 -12.38 6.12
N GLY A 4 1.77 -12.09 7.40
CA GLY A 4 2.56 -11.12 8.17
C GLY A 4 2.26 -9.64 7.89
N LEU A 5 1.74 -9.29 6.70
CA LEU A 5 1.58 -7.89 6.29
C LEU A 5 0.74 -7.03 7.25
N LEU A 6 -0.30 -7.60 7.88
CA LEU A 6 -1.06 -6.88 8.91
C LEU A 6 -0.16 -6.45 10.08
N ASN A 7 0.69 -7.36 10.56
CA ASN A 7 1.61 -7.08 11.67
C ASN A 7 2.69 -6.08 11.26
N ASP A 8 3.18 -6.18 10.02
CA ASP A 8 4.19 -5.25 9.49
C ASP A 8 3.63 -3.83 9.42
N VAL A 9 2.41 -3.67 8.87
CA VAL A 9 1.73 -2.37 8.81
C VAL A 9 1.42 -1.85 10.20
N LYS A 10 0.91 -2.69 11.12
CA LYS A 10 0.70 -2.26 12.52
C LYS A 10 2.00 -1.78 13.17
N THR A 11 3.10 -2.49 12.94
CA THR A 11 4.43 -2.10 13.44
C THR A 11 4.86 -0.75 12.86
N TYR A 12 4.70 -0.55 11.55
CA TYR A 12 4.98 0.72 10.88
C TYR A 12 4.12 1.89 11.40
N LEU A 13 2.86 1.62 11.77
CA LEU A 13 1.96 2.58 12.38
C LEU A 13 2.16 2.76 13.90
N HIS A 14 3.13 2.06 14.50
CA HIS A 14 3.37 2.02 15.94
C HIS A 14 2.17 1.53 16.77
N ILE A 15 1.37 0.63 16.19
CA ILE A 15 0.24 -0.04 16.85
C ILE A 15 0.75 -1.36 17.46
N THR A 16 0.98 -1.36 18.77
CA THR A 16 1.59 -2.50 19.48
C THR A 16 0.58 -3.40 20.22
N TRP A 17 -0.69 -3.00 20.29
CA TRP A 17 -1.73 -3.75 21.00
C TRP A 17 -2.45 -4.75 20.09
N GLN A 18 -3.02 -5.78 20.71
CA GLN A 18 -3.91 -6.74 20.05
C GLN A 18 -5.36 -6.32 20.31
N ASP A 19 -6.06 -5.96 19.24
CA ASP A 19 -7.46 -5.57 19.30
C ASP A 19 -8.14 -5.96 17.97
N ALA A 20 -9.23 -6.70 18.07
CA ALA A 20 -9.91 -7.26 16.90
C ALA A 20 -10.54 -6.19 16.01
N GLU A 21 -11.00 -5.09 16.61
CA GLU A 21 -11.59 -3.98 15.85
C GLU A 21 -10.50 -3.20 15.10
N THR A 22 -9.39 -2.89 15.77
CA THR A 22 -8.20 -2.31 15.16
C THR A 22 -7.69 -3.19 14.02
N ASP A 23 -7.56 -4.50 14.24
CA ASP A 23 -7.08 -5.43 13.21
C ASP A 23 -8.01 -5.46 11.99
N LYS A 24 -9.33 -5.44 12.22
CA LYS A 24 -10.33 -5.35 11.15
C LYS A 24 -10.21 -4.03 10.38
N ASN A 25 -10.04 -2.91 11.08
CA ASN A 25 -9.92 -1.58 10.48
C ASN A 25 -8.65 -1.45 9.64
N ILE A 26 -7.49 -1.82 10.19
CA ILE A 26 -6.21 -1.80 9.48
C ILE A 26 -6.23 -2.76 8.30
N THR A 27 -6.79 -3.97 8.45
CA THR A 27 -6.97 -4.91 7.32
C THR A 27 -7.81 -4.28 6.21
N GLY A 28 -8.86 -3.53 6.55
CA GLY A 28 -9.67 -2.80 5.57
C GLY A 28 -8.88 -1.71 4.84
N ILE A 29 -8.04 -0.96 5.56
CA ILE A 29 -7.14 0.04 4.98
C ILE A 29 -6.15 -0.61 4.02
N ILE A 30 -5.48 -1.70 4.44
CA ILE A 30 -4.51 -2.42 3.62
C ILE A 30 -5.14 -2.90 2.31
N LYS A 31 -6.33 -3.54 2.39
CA LYS A 31 -7.04 -4.03 1.20
C LYS A 31 -7.38 -2.90 0.21
N ARG A 32 -7.80 -1.74 0.70
CA ARG A 32 -8.07 -0.56 -0.16
C ARG A 32 -6.79 -0.02 -0.78
N GLY A 33 -5.71 0.06 -0.02
CA GLY A 33 -4.39 0.48 -0.52
C GLY A 33 -3.87 -0.44 -1.63
N MET A 34 -3.90 -1.76 -1.40
CA MET A 34 -3.50 -2.74 -2.40
C MET A 34 -4.30 -2.59 -3.70
N ALA A 35 -5.63 -2.49 -3.59
CA ALA A 35 -6.50 -2.33 -4.76
C ALA A 35 -6.22 -1.02 -5.51
N ARG A 36 -5.99 0.09 -4.78
CA ARG A 36 -5.66 1.39 -5.37
C ARG A 36 -4.32 1.33 -6.12
N LEU A 37 -3.28 0.79 -5.51
CA LEU A 37 -1.94 0.70 -6.12
C LEU A 37 -1.94 -0.23 -7.35
N GLN A 38 -2.64 -1.36 -7.29
CA GLN A 38 -2.83 -2.22 -8.47
C GLN A 38 -3.59 -1.50 -9.59
N THR A 39 -4.58 -0.67 -9.25
CA THR A 39 -5.30 0.14 -10.25
C THR A 39 -4.37 1.15 -10.93
N ILE A 40 -3.44 1.74 -10.18
CA ILE A 40 -2.45 2.68 -10.71
C ILE A 40 -1.41 1.94 -11.58
N ALA A 41 -0.92 0.79 -11.12
CA ALA A 41 0.03 -0.02 -11.87
C ALA A 41 -0.57 -0.65 -13.13
N GLY A 42 -1.88 -0.92 -13.15
CA GLY A 42 -2.55 -1.60 -14.26
C GLY A 42 -2.32 -3.12 -14.30
N VAL A 43 -1.53 -3.66 -13.37
CA VAL A 43 -1.17 -5.08 -13.26
C VAL A 43 -1.26 -5.55 -11.80
N PRO A 44 -1.33 -6.87 -11.55
CA PRO A 44 -1.16 -7.40 -10.20
C PRO A 44 0.22 -7.02 -9.63
N LEU A 45 0.25 -6.60 -8.36
CA LEU A 45 1.48 -6.25 -7.65
C LEU A 45 1.76 -7.28 -6.55
N ASP A 46 3.03 -7.57 -6.32
CA ASP A 46 3.46 -8.37 -5.17
C ASP A 46 3.80 -7.44 -3.99
N PHE A 47 3.06 -7.57 -2.89
CA PHE A 47 3.28 -6.79 -1.67
C PHE A 47 4.08 -7.56 -0.61
N SER A 48 4.63 -8.73 -0.95
CA SER A 48 5.50 -9.52 -0.07
C SER A 48 6.98 -9.15 -0.22
N VAL A 49 7.35 -8.49 -1.31
CA VAL A 49 8.71 -8.02 -1.59
C VAL A 49 8.92 -6.62 -1.02
N GLU A 50 10.09 -6.37 -0.43
CA GLU A 50 10.50 -5.06 0.08
C GLU A 50 10.94 -4.14 -1.08
N ASP A 51 9.97 -3.61 -1.80
CA ASP A 51 10.16 -2.74 -2.97
C ASP A 51 9.17 -1.54 -2.97
N LEU A 52 9.08 -0.85 -4.12
CA LEU A 52 8.25 0.35 -4.28
C LEU A 52 6.76 0.11 -3.97
N PRO A 53 6.08 -0.91 -4.57
CA PRO A 53 4.71 -1.28 -4.20
C PRO A 53 4.46 -1.41 -2.69
N ARG A 54 5.35 -2.10 -1.98
CA ARG A 54 5.20 -2.33 -0.53
C ARG A 54 5.43 -1.06 0.28
N SER A 55 6.44 -0.27 -0.07
CA SER A 55 6.68 1.05 0.55
C SER A 55 5.46 1.97 0.39
N LEU A 56 4.92 2.08 -0.83
CA LEU A 56 3.74 2.90 -1.13
C LEU A 56 2.51 2.43 -0.36
N LEU A 57 2.35 1.12 -0.14
CA LEU A 57 1.25 0.58 0.65
C LEU A 57 1.35 1.02 2.12
N PHE A 58 2.55 1.07 2.69
CA PHE A 58 2.77 1.48 4.07
C PHE A 58 2.44 2.97 4.25
N ASP A 59 2.91 3.81 3.33
CA ASP A 59 2.57 5.22 3.31
C ASP A 59 1.07 5.45 3.11
N TYR A 60 0.43 4.73 2.18
CA TYR A 60 -1.03 4.77 2.01
C TYR A 60 -1.73 4.46 3.34
N CYS A 61 -1.31 3.42 4.05
CA CYS A 61 -1.89 3.04 5.33
C CYS A 61 -1.71 4.13 6.39
N ARG A 62 -0.54 4.79 6.44
CA ARG A 62 -0.26 5.91 7.35
C ARG A 62 -1.17 7.10 7.12
N TYR A 63 -1.38 7.51 5.87
CA TYR A 63 -2.28 8.61 5.55
C TYR A 63 -3.75 8.24 5.78
N ALA A 64 -4.17 7.04 5.38
CA ALA A 64 -5.54 6.57 5.61
C ALA A 64 -5.89 6.47 7.09
N ASN A 65 -4.98 5.93 7.92
CA ASN A 65 -5.17 5.82 9.36
C ASN A 65 -5.17 7.20 10.06
N SER A 66 -4.45 8.18 9.49
CA SER A 66 -4.41 9.56 9.99
C SER A 66 -5.53 10.46 9.42
N HIS A 67 -6.52 9.89 8.73
CA HIS A 67 -7.61 10.63 8.06
C HIS A 67 -7.15 11.73 7.09
N ALA A 68 -6.00 11.53 6.43
CA ALA A 68 -5.40 12.49 5.51
C ALA A 68 -5.12 11.86 4.14
N LEU A 69 -5.96 10.91 3.70
CA LEU A 69 -5.71 10.11 2.50
C LEU A 69 -5.54 10.97 1.24
N GLU A 70 -6.23 12.10 1.16
CA GLU A 70 -6.12 13.09 0.08
C GLU A 70 -4.71 13.69 -0.09
N MET A 71 -3.87 13.62 0.95
CA MET A 71 -2.49 14.07 0.90
C MET A 71 -1.53 12.99 0.38
N PHE A 72 -1.89 11.71 0.47
CA PHE A 72 -1.06 10.61 -0.04
C PHE A 72 -0.80 10.77 -1.54
N GLU A 73 -1.86 10.93 -2.34
CA GLU A 73 -1.77 11.03 -3.81
C GLU A 73 -0.93 12.25 -4.25
N LYS A 74 -0.95 13.34 -3.46
CA LYS A 74 -0.14 14.53 -3.73
C LYS A 74 1.32 14.29 -3.40
N ASN A 75 1.59 13.76 -2.21
CA ASN A 75 2.93 13.63 -1.66
C ASN A 75 3.75 12.54 -2.36
N PHE A 76 3.09 11.51 -2.88
CA PHE A 76 3.72 10.38 -3.58
C PHE A 76 3.44 10.39 -5.09
N SER A 77 3.04 11.53 -5.66
CA SER A 77 2.67 11.63 -7.08
C SER A 77 3.76 11.13 -8.02
N SER A 78 5.04 11.42 -7.73
CA SER A 78 6.18 10.97 -8.54
C SER A 78 6.39 9.45 -8.45
N GLU A 79 6.25 8.89 -7.27
CA GLU A 79 6.39 7.46 -6.99
C GLU A 79 5.23 6.67 -7.60
N LEU A 80 4.00 7.19 -7.54
CA LEU A 80 2.83 6.60 -8.18
C LEU A 80 2.96 6.63 -9.71
N LEU A 81 3.51 7.71 -10.28
CA LEU A 81 3.85 7.76 -11.70
C LEU A 81 4.94 6.74 -12.06
N SER A 82 5.98 6.61 -11.23
CA SER A 82 7.04 5.63 -11.44
C SER A 82 6.50 4.20 -11.38
N LEU A 83 5.60 3.92 -10.42
CA LEU A 83 4.90 2.65 -10.32
C LEU A 83 4.13 2.34 -11.61
N HIS A 84 3.38 3.31 -12.14
CA HIS A 84 2.65 3.14 -13.40
C HIS A 84 3.58 2.85 -14.59
N ILE A 85 4.63 3.66 -14.78
CA ILE A 85 5.54 3.54 -15.92
C ILE A 85 6.30 2.22 -15.89
N ASN A 86 6.88 1.85 -14.73
CA ASN A 86 7.69 0.64 -14.63
C ASN A 86 6.88 -0.61 -14.97
N ASN A 87 5.63 -0.69 -14.51
CA ASN A 87 4.76 -1.83 -14.78
C ASN A 87 4.22 -1.85 -16.22
N GLN A 88 4.07 -0.70 -16.88
CA GLN A 88 3.73 -0.66 -18.30
C GLN A 88 4.87 -1.15 -19.18
N VAL A 89 6.11 -0.71 -18.93
CA VAL A 89 7.28 -1.16 -19.69
C VAL A 89 7.48 -2.67 -19.53
N GLU A 90 7.33 -3.21 -18.32
CA GLU A 90 7.41 -4.67 -18.12
C GLU A 90 6.29 -5.43 -18.84
N SER A 91 5.10 -4.85 -18.95
CA SER A 91 3.97 -5.49 -19.66
C SER A 91 4.10 -5.47 -21.19
N GLU A 92 4.85 -4.51 -21.76
CA GLU A 92 5.05 -4.35 -23.22
C GLU A 92 6.24 -5.16 -23.77
N VAL A 93 7.10 -5.73 -22.93
CA VAL A 93 8.29 -6.51 -23.37
C VAL A 93 7.97 -8.01 -23.54
N ILE A 94 6.70 -8.36 -23.79
CA ILE A 94 6.23 -9.73 -24.07
C ILE A 94 5.99 -9.93 -25.56
#